data_AF-A0A9E3FY26-F1
#
_entry.id   AF-A0A9E3FY26-F1
#
_cell.length_a   1.000
_cell.length_b   1.000
_cell.length_c   1.000
_cell.angle_alpha   90.00
_cell.angle_beta   90.00
_cell.angle_gamma   90.00
#
_symmetry.space_group_name_H-M   'P 1'
#
loop_
_entity.id
_entity.type
_entity.pdbx_description
1 polymer ?
#
loop_
_entity_poly.entity_id
_entity_poly.type
_entity_poly.pdbx_seq_one_letter_code
_entity_poly.pdbx_strand_id
1 'polypeptide(L)'
;MKELGLLVATTILSLVLLEFGFRLWGGVALLQFPNFRYTNAIRIDLNEASIYDAKVGWTVKPGLSSPTFTSLAYGIRRTNREQTGIRPGNILVVGSSFAVGSEVSDLESWPARLEARLNQPVENAAVGAYSMVQIILRAEQLLAVERPRILLIDTQMLAVQWNTYSVRASPTPYFTIEGGKLVAHNDPVPILDLRDVRSDTFKNAIGHSYVVDRLMATLKPVWWYSASETVIRRSEGDDAEITCRLLADLKTKTDAAHVRSALVVSYAFPEIKASERSANIQLIESCASAAGYQIIDVFERFRERYLHDRDAPGRLYVEHGDVYGHFAPEGNDLVARTIAESLSEDFVAPVTNSSQTAAFSPGDGRNLIAASEAIDTLFTSRPNVEFARIESKSGAAGEFLEAATDGAPEPAAPAKPAEHYMVTAPMTLEAGPYTLSFEVKPIAAPLFRVQLLSKGQGDAINGVIADVDFARGIAPTTRVGLTRELRGSMKPIGDGWYRVTIGAIMPGGDAQIILQLASASDSKFVFLAANESIALRAMQLERGQTASDYHPTKGARAELPSTAAVKWQ
;
A
#
# COMPACT_ATOMS: atom_id res chain seq x y z
N MET A 1 -9.72 -28.74 47.27
CA MET A 1 -10.12 -29.55 46.09
C MET A 1 -11.54 -29.27 45.62
N LYS A 2 -12.58 -29.28 46.49
CA LYS A 2 -13.98 -29.02 46.07
C LYS A 2 -14.19 -27.63 45.45
N GLU A 3 -13.64 -26.58 46.06
CA GLU A 3 -13.76 -25.20 45.55
C GLU A 3 -13.04 -25.00 44.21
N LEU A 4 -11.84 -25.57 44.08
CA LEU A 4 -11.10 -25.56 42.80
C LEU A 4 -11.89 -26.28 41.70
N GLY A 5 -12.50 -27.43 42.01
CA GLY A 5 -13.36 -28.16 41.08
C GLY A 5 -14.57 -27.34 40.63
N LEU A 6 -15.23 -26.64 41.56
CA LEU A 6 -16.38 -25.78 41.25
C LEU A 6 -15.98 -24.58 40.38
N LEU A 7 -14.85 -23.94 40.70
CA LEU A 7 -14.32 -22.83 39.91
C LEU A 7 -14.05 -23.26 38.47
N VAL A 8 -13.32 -24.38 38.29
CA VAL A 8 -13.00 -24.93 36.96
C VAL A 8 -14.27 -25.28 36.18
N ALA A 9 -15.22 -25.97 36.82
CA ALA A 9 -16.48 -26.34 36.17
C ALA A 9 -17.30 -25.11 35.73
N THR A 10 -17.36 -24.08 36.58
CA THR A 10 -18.09 -22.84 36.28
C THR A 10 -17.42 -22.09 35.13
N THR A 11 -16.08 -21.97 35.13
CA THR A 11 -15.35 -21.33 34.04
C THR A 11 -15.55 -22.06 32.71
N ILE A 12 -15.48 -23.39 32.69
CA ILE A 12 -15.73 -24.18 31.47
C ILE A 12 -17.16 -23.96 30.97
N LEU A 13 -18.15 -24.02 31.86
CA LEU A 13 -19.55 -23.79 31.50
C LEU A 13 -19.76 -22.39 30.92
N SER A 14 -19.18 -21.35 31.53
CA SER A 14 -19.25 -19.98 31.03
C SER A 14 -18.63 -19.83 29.64
N LEU A 15 -17.45 -20.42 29.39
CA LEU A 15 -16.79 -20.38 28.08
C LEU A 15 -17.62 -21.10 27.01
N VAL A 16 -18.22 -22.24 27.35
CA VAL A 16 -19.11 -23.00 26.46
C VAL A 16 -20.37 -22.19 26.12
N LEU A 17 -21.01 -21.57 27.12
CA LEU A 17 -22.18 -20.71 26.90
C LEU A 17 -21.82 -19.49 26.04
N LEU A 18 -20.66 -18.88 26.27
CA LEU A 18 -20.17 -17.76 25.47
C LEU A 18 -19.93 -18.17 24.01
N GLU A 19 -19.29 -19.32 23.79
CA GLU A 19 -19.06 -19.89 22.46
C GLU A 19 -20.38 -20.14 21.71
N PHE A 20 -21.36 -20.76 22.37
CA PHE A 20 -22.68 -20.96 21.77
C PHE A 20 -23.41 -19.64 21.49
N GLY A 21 -23.34 -18.68 22.42
CA GLY A 21 -23.93 -17.36 22.26
C GLY A 21 -23.36 -16.61 21.05
N PHE A 22 -22.03 -16.61 20.91
CA PHE A 22 -21.36 -15.99 19.75
C PHE A 22 -21.69 -16.72 18.45
N ARG A 23 -21.75 -18.05 18.45
CA ARG A 23 -22.13 -18.82 17.25
C ARG A 23 -23.56 -18.51 16.82
N LEU A 24 -24.51 -18.50 17.76
CA LEU A 24 -25.90 -18.11 17.49
C LEU A 24 -25.97 -16.70 16.91
N TRP A 25 -25.29 -15.75 17.55
CA TRP A 25 -25.25 -14.37 17.11
C TRP A 25 -24.62 -14.22 15.71
N GLY A 26 -23.58 -15.00 15.41
CA GLY A 26 -22.89 -14.99 14.13
C GLY A 26 -23.49 -15.88 13.04
N GLY A 27 -24.63 -16.53 13.29
CA GLY A 27 -25.26 -17.44 12.32
C GLY A 27 -24.47 -18.72 12.02
N VAL A 28 -23.57 -19.14 12.93
CA VAL A 28 -22.74 -20.34 12.77
C VAL A 28 -23.45 -21.56 13.38
N ALA A 29 -23.42 -22.69 12.69
CA ALA A 29 -23.99 -23.93 13.20
C ALA A 29 -23.34 -24.36 14.54
N LEU A 30 -24.18 -24.62 15.55
CA LEU A 30 -23.72 -24.84 16.93
C LEU A 30 -22.85 -26.09 17.09
N LEU A 31 -23.06 -27.11 16.27
CA LEU A 31 -22.38 -28.41 16.38
C LEU A 31 -21.30 -28.64 15.30
N GLN A 32 -21.04 -27.65 14.44
CA GLN A 32 -19.93 -27.72 13.51
C GLN A 32 -18.70 -27.11 14.15
N PHE A 33 -17.62 -27.88 14.35
CA PHE A 33 -16.39 -27.38 14.94
C PHE A 33 -15.28 -27.30 13.89
N PRO A 34 -15.45 -26.57 12.77
CA PRO A 34 -14.32 -26.32 11.90
C PRO A 34 -13.29 -25.50 12.67
N ASN A 35 -12.05 -25.54 12.19
CA ASN A 35 -11.09 -24.56 12.64
C ASN A 35 -11.40 -23.25 11.89
N PHE A 36 -12.04 -22.28 12.56
CA PHE A 36 -12.49 -21.02 11.96
C PHE A 36 -11.35 -20.20 11.37
N ARG A 37 -10.14 -20.33 11.92
CA ARG A 37 -8.92 -19.73 11.35
C ARG A 37 -8.70 -20.17 9.91
N TYR A 38 -8.93 -21.45 9.61
CA TYR A 38 -8.78 -22.00 8.27
C TYR A 38 -9.95 -21.70 7.35
N THR A 39 -11.16 -21.58 7.90
CA THR A 39 -12.35 -21.19 7.12
C THR A 39 -12.30 -19.71 6.70
N ASN A 40 -11.78 -18.85 7.58
CA ASN A 40 -11.77 -17.40 7.38
C ASN A 40 -10.45 -16.89 6.76
N ALA A 41 -9.37 -17.67 6.82
CA ALA A 41 -8.18 -17.38 6.02
C ALA A 41 -8.51 -17.60 4.53
N ILE A 42 -8.28 -16.59 3.70
CA ILE A 42 -8.32 -16.73 2.24
C ILE A 42 -7.30 -17.81 1.89
N ARG A 43 -7.73 -19.01 1.49
CA ARG A 43 -6.83 -20.05 1.00
C ARG A 43 -6.98 -20.12 -0.50
N ILE A 44 -5.84 -19.99 -1.18
CA ILE A 44 -5.75 -20.42 -2.57
C ILE A 44 -5.48 -21.91 -2.50
N ASP A 45 -6.54 -22.71 -2.55
CA ASP A 45 -6.37 -24.17 -2.62
C ASP A 45 -5.87 -24.52 -4.02
N LEU A 46 -4.56 -24.75 -4.12
CA LEU A 46 -3.86 -25.15 -5.35
C LEU A 46 -4.26 -26.55 -5.86
N ASN A 47 -5.26 -27.21 -5.26
CA ASN A 47 -5.76 -28.50 -5.71
C ASN A 47 -7.19 -28.47 -6.26
N GLU A 48 -7.98 -27.42 -6.01
CA GLU A 48 -9.36 -27.34 -6.51
C GLU A 48 -9.44 -26.54 -7.83
N ALA A 49 -9.39 -25.21 -7.75
CA ALA A 49 -9.56 -24.33 -8.91
C ALA A 49 -8.26 -23.66 -9.39
N SER A 50 -7.18 -23.76 -8.62
CA SER A 50 -5.88 -23.18 -8.96
C SER A 50 -4.82 -24.27 -9.10
N ILE A 51 -3.73 -23.98 -9.81
CA ILE A 51 -2.51 -24.78 -9.87
C ILE A 51 -1.30 -23.87 -9.66
N TYR A 52 -0.18 -24.44 -9.20
CA TYR A 52 1.07 -23.69 -9.06
C TYR A 52 1.59 -23.18 -10.42
N ASP A 53 2.11 -21.96 -10.43
CA ASP A 53 2.83 -21.36 -11.55
C ASP A 53 4.14 -20.75 -11.03
N ALA A 54 5.27 -21.11 -11.63
CA ALA A 54 6.58 -20.69 -11.14
C ALA A 54 6.84 -19.18 -11.28
N LYS A 55 6.13 -18.47 -12.15
CA LYS A 55 6.33 -17.03 -12.37
C LYS A 55 5.34 -16.19 -11.57
N VAL A 56 4.08 -16.62 -11.50
CA VAL A 56 3.00 -15.85 -10.86
C VAL A 56 2.47 -16.48 -9.58
N GLY A 57 3.06 -17.57 -9.11
CA GLY A 57 2.72 -18.29 -7.88
C GLY A 57 1.61 -19.31 -8.09
N TRP A 58 0.49 -18.88 -8.67
CA TRP A 58 -0.61 -19.77 -9.04
C TRP A 58 -1.30 -19.27 -10.30
N THR A 59 -2.04 -20.14 -10.98
CA THR A 59 -2.97 -19.78 -12.06
C THR A 59 -4.24 -20.64 -11.98
N VAL A 60 -5.28 -20.30 -12.74
CA VAL A 60 -6.48 -21.12 -12.82
C VAL A 60 -6.13 -22.47 -13.46
N LYS A 61 -6.60 -23.56 -12.85
CA LYS A 61 -6.41 -24.90 -13.42
C LYS A 61 -7.08 -24.98 -14.80
N PRO A 62 -6.40 -25.40 -15.86
CA PRO A 62 -7.02 -25.61 -17.16
C PRO A 62 -8.08 -26.72 -17.14
N GLY A 63 -9.13 -26.58 -17.94
CA GLY A 63 -10.14 -27.63 -18.12
C GLY A 63 -11.10 -27.81 -16.94
N LEU A 64 -11.25 -26.81 -16.07
CA LEU A 64 -12.30 -26.80 -15.07
C LEU A 64 -13.66 -26.64 -15.75
N SER A 65 -14.65 -27.34 -15.25
CA SER A 65 -16.03 -27.17 -15.67
C SER A 65 -16.95 -27.29 -14.47
N SER A 66 -17.66 -26.21 -14.18
CA SER A 66 -18.74 -26.14 -13.19
C SER A 66 -19.93 -25.39 -13.81
N PRO A 67 -21.12 -25.39 -13.16
CA PRO A 67 -22.29 -24.67 -13.66
C PRO A 67 -22.04 -23.18 -13.91
N THR A 68 -21.11 -22.56 -13.18
CA THR A 68 -20.85 -21.12 -13.24
C THR A 68 -19.46 -20.77 -13.74
N PHE A 69 -18.53 -21.72 -13.81
CA PHE A 69 -17.13 -21.44 -14.14
C PHE A 69 -16.53 -22.52 -15.04
N THR A 70 -16.09 -22.13 -16.24
CA THR A 70 -15.36 -23.00 -17.15
C THR A 70 -14.03 -22.38 -17.53
N SER A 71 -12.94 -23.14 -17.41
CA SER A 71 -11.61 -22.73 -17.86
C SER A 71 -11.10 -23.59 -19.02
N LEU A 72 -10.32 -22.97 -19.89
CA LEU A 72 -9.74 -23.53 -21.09
C LEU A 72 -8.24 -23.76 -20.90
N ALA A 73 -7.52 -24.02 -21.99
CA ALA A 73 -6.06 -24.07 -21.97
C ALA A 73 -5.48 -22.80 -21.34
N TYR A 74 -4.35 -22.95 -20.66
CA TYR A 74 -3.71 -21.89 -19.87
C TYR A 74 -4.58 -21.32 -18.73
N GLY A 75 -5.74 -21.88 -18.40
CA GLY A 75 -6.59 -21.35 -17.32
C GLY A 75 -7.42 -20.13 -17.74
N ILE A 76 -7.57 -19.90 -19.05
CA ILE A 76 -8.40 -18.82 -19.57
C ILE A 76 -9.87 -19.14 -19.28
N ARG A 77 -10.60 -18.21 -18.66
CA ARG A 77 -12.03 -18.36 -18.42
C ARG A 77 -12.79 -18.21 -19.72
N ARG A 78 -13.76 -19.10 -19.93
CA ARG A 78 -14.67 -19.09 -21.07
C ARG A 78 -15.56 -17.84 -21.07
N THR A 79 -15.69 -17.17 -22.22
CA THR A 79 -16.46 -15.94 -22.39
C THR A 79 -17.71 -16.09 -23.27
N ASN A 80 -17.86 -17.20 -24.01
CA ASN A 80 -19.11 -17.58 -24.70
C ASN A 80 -19.32 -19.09 -24.70
N ARG A 81 -20.54 -19.55 -25.01
CA ARG A 81 -20.91 -20.97 -24.89
C ARG A 81 -20.19 -21.84 -25.90
N GLU A 82 -19.91 -21.30 -27.08
CA GLU A 82 -19.32 -21.96 -28.23
C GLU A 82 -17.78 -22.06 -28.12
N GLN A 83 -17.18 -21.32 -27.19
CA GLN A 83 -15.73 -21.32 -26.99
C GLN A 83 -15.27 -22.64 -26.37
N THR A 84 -14.52 -23.39 -27.17
CA THR A 84 -13.95 -24.69 -26.80
C THR A 84 -12.42 -24.66 -26.64
N GLY A 85 -11.79 -23.52 -26.96
CA GLY A 85 -10.36 -23.31 -26.86
C GLY A 85 -9.99 -21.83 -26.97
N ILE A 86 -8.70 -21.55 -26.87
CA ILE A 86 -8.16 -20.18 -27.00
C ILE A 86 -8.30 -19.67 -28.43
N ARG A 87 -8.51 -18.36 -28.61
CA ARG A 87 -8.61 -17.70 -29.93
C ARG A 87 -7.61 -16.54 -30.06
N PRO A 88 -6.34 -16.89 -30.33
CA PRO A 88 -5.26 -15.90 -30.48
C PRO A 88 -5.58 -14.82 -31.52
N GLY A 89 -4.94 -13.66 -31.41
CA GLY A 89 -5.03 -12.55 -32.36
C GLY A 89 -6.04 -11.46 -32.01
N ASN A 90 -6.83 -11.63 -30.94
CA ASN A 90 -7.93 -10.74 -30.59
C ASN A 90 -7.66 -9.91 -29.33
N ILE A 91 -8.63 -9.81 -28.42
CA ILE A 91 -8.53 -9.05 -27.18
C ILE A 91 -8.11 -10.00 -26.07
N LEU A 92 -7.03 -9.69 -25.36
CA LEU A 92 -6.63 -10.39 -24.15
C LEU A 92 -6.94 -9.53 -22.93
N VAL A 93 -7.62 -10.10 -21.94
CA VAL A 93 -7.86 -9.49 -20.63
C VAL A 93 -6.99 -10.17 -19.58
N VAL A 94 -6.24 -9.38 -18.83
CA VAL A 94 -5.58 -9.81 -17.59
C VAL A 94 -6.07 -8.95 -16.43
N GLY A 95 -6.12 -9.51 -15.23
CA GLY A 95 -6.69 -8.81 -14.09
C GLY A 95 -6.80 -9.67 -12.85
N SER A 96 -7.50 -9.14 -11.84
CA SER A 96 -7.77 -9.83 -10.59
C SER A 96 -9.17 -10.47 -10.59
N SER A 97 -9.79 -10.62 -9.42
CA SER A 97 -11.10 -11.24 -9.26
C SER A 97 -12.28 -10.45 -9.87
N PHE A 98 -12.13 -9.14 -10.09
CA PHE A 98 -13.14 -8.33 -10.77
C PHE A 98 -13.18 -8.67 -12.28
N ALA A 99 -12.02 -8.73 -12.93
CA ALA A 99 -11.92 -9.20 -14.32
C ALA A 99 -12.20 -10.68 -14.53
N VAL A 100 -11.79 -11.54 -13.59
CA VAL A 100 -12.14 -12.96 -13.70
C VAL A 100 -13.66 -13.14 -13.68
N GLY A 101 -14.40 -12.23 -13.03
CA GLY A 101 -15.85 -12.30 -12.85
C GLY A 101 -16.23 -13.23 -11.70
N SER A 102 -15.51 -13.16 -10.57
CA SER A 102 -15.85 -13.93 -9.38
C SER A 102 -17.33 -13.70 -9.01
N GLU A 103 -18.01 -14.76 -8.55
CA GLU A 103 -19.39 -14.70 -8.06
C GLU A 103 -20.50 -14.59 -9.13
N VAL A 104 -20.12 -14.53 -10.41
CA VAL A 104 -21.06 -14.58 -11.54
C VAL A 104 -20.75 -15.74 -12.48
N SER A 105 -21.71 -16.15 -13.30
CA SER A 105 -21.49 -17.20 -14.29
C SER A 105 -20.56 -16.75 -15.43
N ASP A 106 -20.05 -17.70 -16.23
CA ASP A 106 -19.10 -17.41 -17.34
C ASP A 106 -19.54 -16.24 -18.22
N LEU A 107 -20.82 -16.24 -18.60
CA LEU A 107 -21.41 -15.28 -19.55
C LEU A 107 -21.79 -13.94 -18.91
N GLU A 108 -21.67 -13.84 -17.59
CA GLU A 108 -22.02 -12.65 -16.83
C GLU A 108 -20.81 -11.80 -16.47
N SER A 109 -19.60 -12.35 -16.57
CA SER A 109 -18.36 -11.60 -16.41
C SER A 109 -18.23 -10.46 -17.44
N TRP A 110 -17.63 -9.33 -17.08
CA TRP A 110 -17.51 -8.22 -18.02
C TRP A 110 -16.72 -8.57 -19.29
N PRO A 111 -15.70 -9.45 -19.29
CA PRO A 111 -15.05 -9.87 -20.55
C PRO A 111 -16.00 -10.63 -21.48
N ALA A 112 -16.89 -11.46 -20.93
CA ALA A 112 -17.93 -12.14 -21.70
C ALA A 112 -18.97 -11.16 -22.26
N ARG A 113 -19.40 -10.20 -21.44
CA ARG A 113 -20.29 -9.11 -21.88
C ARG A 113 -19.64 -8.25 -22.96
N LEU A 114 -18.33 -8.01 -22.86
CA LEU A 114 -17.56 -7.25 -23.84
C LEU A 114 -17.48 -7.99 -25.19
N GLU A 115 -17.19 -9.29 -25.19
CA GLU A 115 -17.20 -10.11 -26.41
C GLU A 115 -18.55 -10.03 -27.12
N ALA A 116 -19.65 -10.22 -26.37
CA ALA A 116 -21.00 -10.13 -26.93
C ALA A 116 -21.30 -8.76 -27.54
N ARG A 117 -20.81 -7.68 -26.92
CA ARG A 117 -21.01 -6.29 -27.38
C ARG A 117 -20.18 -5.95 -28.62
N LEU A 118 -18.93 -6.39 -28.67
CA LEU A 118 -18.02 -6.11 -29.79
C LEU A 118 -18.20 -7.08 -30.95
N ASN A 119 -18.88 -8.21 -30.73
CA ASN A 119 -18.94 -9.33 -31.66
C ASN A 119 -17.52 -9.78 -32.12
N GLN A 120 -16.59 -9.83 -31.15
CA GLN A 120 -15.18 -10.12 -31.36
C GLN A 120 -14.65 -10.98 -30.21
N PRO A 121 -13.79 -11.98 -30.46
CA PRO A 121 -13.26 -12.82 -29.40
C PRO A 121 -12.54 -12.02 -28.30
N VAL A 122 -12.85 -12.34 -27.04
CA VAL A 122 -12.17 -11.83 -25.85
C VAL A 122 -11.67 -13.02 -25.04
N GLU A 123 -10.38 -13.06 -24.73
CA GLU A 123 -9.78 -14.10 -23.90
C GLU A 123 -9.60 -13.59 -22.47
N ASN A 124 -10.32 -14.17 -21.51
CA ASN A 124 -10.27 -13.77 -20.11
C ASN A 124 -9.21 -14.57 -19.33
N ALA A 125 -7.99 -14.04 -19.26
CA ALA A 125 -6.87 -14.62 -18.54
C ALA A 125 -6.67 -14.05 -17.13
N ALA A 126 -7.66 -13.32 -16.59
CA ALA A 126 -7.62 -12.81 -15.24
C ALA A 126 -7.64 -13.93 -14.19
N VAL A 127 -7.07 -13.66 -13.01
CA VAL A 127 -6.97 -14.65 -11.93
C VAL A 127 -7.26 -13.98 -10.60
N GLY A 128 -8.09 -14.60 -9.78
CA GLY A 128 -8.47 -14.08 -8.47
C GLY A 128 -7.26 -13.87 -7.55
N ALA A 129 -7.37 -12.86 -6.69
CA ALA A 129 -6.40 -12.49 -5.66
C ALA A 129 -5.01 -12.06 -6.17
N TYR A 130 -4.83 -11.82 -7.46
CA TYR A 130 -3.59 -11.27 -7.99
C TYR A 130 -3.36 -9.81 -7.58
N SER A 131 -2.09 -9.48 -7.29
CA SER A 131 -1.57 -8.11 -7.30
C SER A 131 -1.28 -7.61 -8.73
N MET A 132 -0.97 -6.32 -8.90
CA MET A 132 -0.57 -5.79 -10.21
C MET A 132 0.71 -6.44 -10.74
N VAL A 133 1.63 -6.83 -9.84
CA VAL A 133 2.83 -7.61 -10.21
C VAL A 133 2.43 -8.89 -10.94
N GLN A 134 1.53 -9.69 -10.35
CA GLN A 134 1.09 -10.95 -10.94
C GLN A 134 0.30 -10.74 -12.24
N ILE A 135 -0.56 -9.71 -12.29
CA ILE A 135 -1.34 -9.34 -13.50
C ILE A 135 -0.41 -9.02 -14.67
N ILE A 136 0.62 -8.21 -14.44
CA ILE A 136 1.56 -7.80 -15.48
C ILE A 136 2.43 -8.97 -15.92
N LEU A 137 3.00 -9.74 -14.98
CA LEU A 137 3.76 -10.95 -15.31
C LEU A 137 2.91 -11.96 -16.09
N ARG A 138 1.62 -12.06 -15.77
CA ARG A 138 0.67 -12.90 -16.49
C ARG A 138 0.43 -12.41 -17.92
N ALA A 139 0.34 -11.10 -18.13
CA ALA A 139 0.28 -10.54 -19.47
C ALA A 139 1.52 -10.96 -20.28
N GLU A 140 2.71 -10.81 -19.70
CA GLU A 140 3.97 -11.18 -20.36
C GLU A 140 4.05 -12.65 -20.76
N GLN A 141 3.59 -13.56 -19.89
CA GLN A 141 3.52 -15.00 -20.20
C GLN A 141 2.65 -15.28 -21.42
N LEU A 142 1.54 -14.55 -21.58
CA LEU A 142 0.53 -14.83 -22.59
C LEU A 142 0.66 -14.01 -23.87
N LEU A 143 1.43 -12.91 -23.87
CA LEU A 143 1.63 -12.07 -25.06
C LEU A 143 2.11 -12.88 -26.27
N ALA A 144 3.07 -13.80 -26.06
CA ALA A 144 3.60 -14.64 -27.14
C ALA A 144 2.63 -15.75 -27.59
N VAL A 145 1.78 -16.25 -26.69
CA VAL A 145 0.83 -17.34 -26.95
C VAL A 145 -0.41 -16.81 -27.66
N GLU A 146 -1.04 -15.79 -27.06
CA GLU A 146 -2.30 -15.21 -27.53
C GLU A 146 -2.10 -14.19 -28.66
N ARG A 147 -0.91 -13.59 -28.79
CA ARG A 147 -0.59 -12.58 -29.82
C ARG A 147 -1.73 -11.56 -30.00
N PRO A 148 -2.24 -10.95 -28.91
CA PRO A 148 -3.44 -10.13 -29.00
C PRO A 148 -3.19 -8.87 -29.82
N ARG A 149 -4.23 -8.33 -30.47
CA ARG A 149 -4.18 -6.98 -31.03
C ARG A 149 -4.49 -5.89 -29.98
N ILE A 150 -5.22 -6.25 -28.94
CA ILE A 150 -5.55 -5.37 -27.80
C ILE A 150 -5.28 -6.13 -26.50
N LEU A 151 -4.51 -5.53 -25.60
CA LEU A 151 -4.33 -5.98 -24.23
C LEU A 151 -5.10 -5.05 -23.28
N LEU A 152 -6.06 -5.61 -22.54
CA LEU A 152 -6.78 -4.94 -21.46
C LEU A 152 -6.20 -5.40 -20.13
N ILE A 153 -5.76 -4.45 -19.32
CA ILE A 153 -5.20 -4.69 -17.99
C ILE A 153 -6.16 -4.12 -16.96
N ASP A 154 -6.86 -4.99 -16.23
CA ASP A 154 -7.73 -4.59 -15.13
C ASP A 154 -6.90 -4.31 -13.88
N THR A 155 -7.05 -3.10 -13.34
CA THR A 155 -6.44 -2.66 -12.09
C THR A 155 -7.51 -2.24 -11.10
N GLN A 156 -7.20 -2.40 -9.81
CA GLN A 156 -8.02 -1.97 -8.69
C GLN A 156 -7.10 -1.63 -7.51
N MET A 157 -7.58 -0.83 -6.56
CA MET A 157 -6.77 -0.39 -5.42
C MET A 157 -6.14 -1.54 -4.64
N LEU A 158 -6.92 -2.60 -4.41
CA LEU A 158 -6.43 -3.78 -3.70
C LEU A 158 -5.29 -4.49 -4.45
N ALA A 159 -5.39 -4.62 -5.77
CA ALA A 159 -4.35 -5.25 -6.59
C ALA A 159 -3.03 -4.45 -6.51
N VAL A 160 -3.13 -3.11 -6.45
CA VAL A 160 -1.96 -2.23 -6.26
C VAL A 160 -1.37 -2.43 -4.87
N GLN A 161 -2.19 -2.34 -3.81
CA GLN A 161 -1.74 -2.46 -2.43
C GLN A 161 -1.03 -3.77 -2.11
N TRP A 162 -1.23 -4.81 -2.93
CA TRP A 162 -0.61 -6.12 -2.72
C TRP A 162 0.75 -6.30 -3.42
N ASN A 163 1.28 -5.30 -4.11
CA ASN A 163 2.54 -5.41 -4.86
C ASN A 163 3.75 -5.69 -3.98
N THR A 164 3.78 -5.13 -2.78
CA THR A 164 4.87 -5.31 -1.82
C THR A 164 4.72 -6.57 -0.96
N TYR A 165 3.75 -7.44 -1.21
CA TYR A 165 3.59 -8.67 -0.42
C TYR A 165 4.43 -9.78 -1.02
N SER A 166 5.36 -10.32 -0.22
CA SER A 166 6.13 -11.53 -0.61
C SER A 166 5.37 -12.84 -0.36
N VAL A 167 4.41 -12.80 0.56
CA VAL A 167 3.45 -13.88 0.85
C VAL A 167 2.10 -13.24 1.16
N ARG A 168 1.05 -13.75 0.53
CA ARG A 168 -0.34 -13.39 0.81
C ARG A 168 -1.23 -14.61 0.62
N ALA A 169 -1.47 -15.33 1.70
CA ALA A 169 -2.04 -16.70 1.74
C ALA A 169 -1.19 -17.77 1.03
N SER A 170 -0.55 -17.42 -0.08
CA SER A 170 0.46 -18.18 -0.81
C SER A 170 1.64 -17.25 -1.12
N PRO A 171 2.87 -17.76 -1.31
CA PRO A 171 3.98 -16.96 -1.81
C PRO A 171 3.63 -16.32 -3.17
N THR A 172 4.09 -15.09 -3.35
CA THR A 172 3.82 -14.26 -4.53
C THR A 172 5.13 -13.68 -5.06
N PRO A 173 5.23 -13.44 -6.38
CA PRO A 173 6.31 -12.61 -6.90
C PRO A 173 6.14 -11.18 -6.39
N TYR A 174 7.24 -10.51 -6.09
CA TYR A 174 7.22 -9.11 -5.69
C TYR A 174 8.48 -8.40 -6.21
N PHE A 175 8.46 -7.07 -6.16
CA PHE A 175 9.56 -6.25 -6.63
C PHE A 175 9.98 -5.26 -5.55
N THR A 176 11.27 -4.97 -5.49
CA THR A 176 11.83 -3.81 -4.78
C THR A 176 12.41 -2.83 -5.79
N ILE A 177 12.66 -1.60 -5.36
CA ILE A 177 13.35 -0.59 -6.16
C ILE A 177 14.74 -0.39 -5.56
N GLU A 178 15.76 -0.92 -6.23
CA GLU A 178 17.15 -0.87 -5.78
C GLU A 178 17.99 -0.11 -6.80
N GLY A 179 18.68 0.96 -6.36
CA GLY A 179 19.44 1.80 -7.27
C GLY A 179 18.60 2.42 -8.40
N GLY A 180 17.30 2.63 -8.17
CA GLY A 180 16.35 3.13 -9.17
C GLY A 180 15.92 2.10 -10.22
N LYS A 181 16.21 0.82 -10.02
CA LYS A 181 15.80 -0.28 -10.90
C LYS A 181 14.85 -1.23 -10.19
N LEU A 182 13.93 -1.84 -10.93
CA LEU A 182 13.12 -2.94 -10.43
C LEU A 182 13.99 -4.17 -10.23
N VAL A 183 13.94 -4.75 -9.03
CA VAL A 183 14.57 -6.03 -8.72
C VAL A 183 13.48 -7.04 -8.41
N ALA A 184 13.43 -8.11 -9.19
CA ALA A 184 12.47 -9.20 -9.01
C ALA A 184 12.90 -10.11 -7.87
N HIS A 185 11.94 -10.50 -7.04
CA HIS A 185 12.12 -11.48 -5.96
C HIS A 185 11.10 -12.60 -6.10
N ASN A 186 11.38 -13.74 -5.47
CA ASN A 186 10.59 -14.97 -5.63
C ASN A 186 10.48 -15.37 -7.11
N ASP A 187 11.61 -15.46 -7.82
CA ASP A 187 11.69 -15.97 -9.20
C ASP A 187 12.66 -17.18 -9.25
N PRO A 188 12.17 -18.43 -9.26
CA PRO A 188 10.76 -18.81 -9.29
C PRO A 188 10.06 -18.60 -7.94
N VAL A 189 8.73 -18.46 -7.98
CA VAL A 189 7.90 -18.29 -6.78
C VAL A 189 7.96 -19.56 -5.94
N PRO A 190 8.31 -19.51 -4.65
CA PRO A 190 8.47 -20.73 -3.88
C PRO A 190 7.14 -21.45 -3.65
N ILE A 191 7.17 -22.78 -3.63
CA ILE A 191 6.02 -23.60 -3.20
C ILE A 191 6.03 -23.61 -1.67
N LEU A 192 4.95 -23.13 -1.05
CA LEU A 192 4.79 -23.23 0.40
C LEU A 192 4.47 -24.69 0.77
N ASP A 193 5.33 -25.34 1.55
CA ASP A 193 4.94 -26.62 2.16
C ASP A 193 3.94 -26.34 3.30
N LEU A 194 2.66 -26.57 3.01
CA LEU A 194 1.57 -26.44 3.97
C LEU A 194 1.73 -27.37 5.18
N ARG A 195 2.66 -28.34 5.17
CA ARG A 195 3.02 -29.14 6.35
C ARG A 195 3.69 -28.28 7.42
N ASP A 196 4.49 -27.30 7.03
CA ASP A 196 5.15 -26.39 7.97
C ASP A 196 4.13 -25.46 8.67
N VAL A 197 3.03 -25.14 7.98
CA VAL A 197 1.89 -24.34 8.47
C VAL A 197 1.04 -25.07 9.52
N ARG A 198 1.04 -26.41 9.52
CA ARG A 198 0.28 -27.23 10.47
C ARG A 198 0.96 -27.38 11.84
N SER A 199 2.18 -26.86 12.00
CA SER A 199 3.00 -27.06 13.20
C SER A 199 2.63 -26.16 14.40
N ASP A 200 1.83 -25.11 14.21
CA ASP A 200 1.31 -24.30 15.33
C ASP A 200 0.13 -25.02 16.01
N THR A 201 0.49 -26.01 16.83
CA THR A 201 -0.45 -26.84 17.60
C THR A 201 -1.36 -26.00 18.50
N PHE A 202 -0.87 -24.87 19.00
CA PHE A 202 -1.63 -23.96 19.83
C PHE A 202 -2.74 -23.29 19.03
N LYS A 203 -2.40 -22.54 17.96
CA LYS A 203 -3.41 -21.87 17.11
C LYS A 203 -4.40 -22.86 16.52
N ASN A 204 -3.95 -24.08 16.21
CA ASN A 204 -4.84 -25.13 15.72
C ASN A 204 -5.84 -25.58 16.76
N ALA A 205 -5.42 -25.79 18.01
CA ALA A 205 -6.33 -26.16 19.09
C ALA A 205 -7.37 -25.05 19.36
N ILE A 206 -6.93 -23.80 19.49
CA ILE A 206 -7.82 -22.69 19.84
C ILE A 206 -8.63 -22.15 18.64
N GLY A 207 -8.22 -22.45 17.41
CA GLY A 207 -8.94 -22.05 16.19
C GLY A 207 -10.31 -22.68 16.03
N HIS A 208 -10.66 -23.69 16.83
CA HIS A 208 -12.00 -24.29 16.87
C HIS A 208 -13.01 -23.49 17.72
N SER A 209 -12.57 -22.47 18.46
CA SER A 209 -13.44 -21.53 19.16
C SER A 209 -13.72 -20.32 18.29
N TYR A 210 -15.00 -20.08 18.01
CA TYR A 210 -15.51 -18.92 17.29
C TYR A 210 -15.32 -17.62 18.08
N VAL A 211 -15.42 -17.68 19.42
CA VAL A 211 -15.10 -16.53 20.29
C VAL A 211 -13.65 -16.13 20.13
N VAL A 212 -12.73 -17.10 20.23
CA VAL A 212 -11.29 -16.84 20.04
C VAL A 212 -11.03 -16.33 18.64
N ASP A 213 -11.63 -16.92 17.62
CA ASP A 213 -11.48 -16.47 16.23
C ASP A 213 -11.88 -15.00 16.06
N ARG A 214 -13.07 -14.61 16.53
CA ARG A 214 -13.55 -13.22 16.44
C ARG A 214 -12.68 -12.24 17.24
N LEU A 215 -12.25 -12.63 18.44
CA LEU A 215 -11.37 -11.81 19.26
C LEU A 215 -10.01 -11.61 18.57
N MET A 216 -9.39 -12.70 18.11
CA MET A 216 -8.06 -12.65 17.51
C MET A 216 -8.07 -12.01 16.11
N ALA A 217 -9.14 -12.20 15.34
CA ALA A 217 -9.38 -11.47 14.09
C ALA A 217 -9.48 -9.96 14.30
N THR A 218 -9.93 -9.53 15.48
CA THR A 218 -10.04 -8.11 15.82
C THR A 218 -8.72 -7.56 16.37
N LEU A 219 -8.10 -8.27 17.32
CA LEU A 219 -6.93 -7.79 18.05
C LEU A 219 -5.62 -7.97 17.27
N LYS A 220 -5.47 -9.11 16.59
CA LYS A 220 -4.23 -9.54 15.92
C LYS A 220 -4.52 -10.34 14.64
N PRO A 221 -5.29 -9.79 13.66
CA PRO A 221 -5.75 -10.53 12.48
C PRO A 221 -4.62 -11.19 11.70
N VAL A 222 -3.51 -10.49 11.50
CA VAL A 222 -2.35 -11.00 10.76
C VAL A 222 -1.74 -12.20 11.46
N TRP A 223 -1.44 -12.10 12.77
CA TRP A 223 -0.90 -13.23 13.54
C TRP A 223 -1.87 -14.40 13.60
N TRP A 224 -3.17 -14.12 13.71
CA TRP A 224 -4.20 -15.14 13.83
C TRP A 224 -4.36 -15.97 12.56
N TYR A 225 -4.62 -15.33 11.42
CA TYR A 225 -4.88 -16.04 10.17
C TYR A 225 -3.60 -16.51 9.46
N SER A 226 -2.44 -15.99 9.86
CA SER A 226 -1.17 -16.50 9.36
C SER A 226 -0.80 -17.85 9.97
N ALA A 227 -0.23 -18.71 9.14
CA ALA A 227 0.43 -19.94 9.57
C ALA A 227 1.50 -19.72 10.65
N SER A 228 2.15 -18.56 10.59
CA SER A 228 3.28 -18.10 11.39
C SER A 228 3.39 -16.59 11.19
N GLU A 229 4.08 -15.86 12.09
CA GLU A 229 4.36 -14.41 11.93
C GLU A 229 5.02 -14.03 10.59
N THR A 230 5.43 -15.01 9.79
CA THR A 230 6.09 -14.88 8.49
C THR A 230 5.17 -14.84 7.26
N VAL A 231 3.84 -14.99 7.35
CA VAL A 231 2.96 -15.15 6.15
C VAL A 231 2.51 -13.85 5.51
N ILE A 232 2.68 -12.69 6.15
CA ILE A 232 2.48 -11.39 5.51
C ILE A 232 3.74 -10.58 5.71
N ARG A 233 4.70 -10.75 4.80
CA ARG A 233 5.92 -9.97 4.77
C ARG A 233 5.79 -8.92 3.67
N ARG A 234 5.51 -7.68 4.09
CA ARG A 234 5.60 -6.52 3.21
C ARG A 234 7.07 -6.19 2.99
N SER A 235 7.52 -6.20 1.74
CA SER A 235 8.82 -5.69 1.36
C SER A 235 8.84 -4.17 1.41
N GLU A 236 10.02 -3.59 1.52
CA GLU A 236 10.19 -2.16 1.30
C GLU A 236 9.83 -1.83 -0.15
N GLY A 237 9.10 -0.73 -0.36
CA GLY A 237 8.71 -0.31 -1.69
C GLY A 237 7.42 0.48 -1.70
N ASP A 238 7.24 1.21 -2.79
CA ASP A 238 6.03 1.96 -3.07
C ASP A 238 5.21 1.22 -4.13
N ASP A 239 4.04 0.76 -3.73
CA ASP A 239 3.17 -0.08 -4.55
C ASP A 239 2.78 0.58 -5.89
N ALA A 240 2.56 1.90 -5.89
CA ALA A 240 2.19 2.65 -7.10
C ALA A 240 3.41 2.81 -8.02
N GLU A 241 4.58 3.14 -7.46
CA GLU A 241 5.83 3.27 -8.22
C GLU A 241 6.23 1.94 -8.89
N ILE A 242 6.12 0.82 -8.17
CA ILE A 242 6.37 -0.52 -8.69
C ILE A 242 5.43 -0.81 -9.87
N THR A 243 4.13 -0.50 -9.72
CA THR A 243 3.14 -0.67 -10.81
C THR A 243 3.52 0.17 -12.03
N CYS A 244 3.86 1.45 -11.84
CA CYS A 244 4.20 2.35 -12.93
C CYS A 244 5.38 1.85 -13.76
N ARG A 245 6.44 1.36 -13.11
CA ARG A 245 7.62 0.82 -13.79
C ARG A 245 7.31 -0.47 -14.54
N LEU A 246 6.54 -1.37 -13.92
CA LEU A 246 6.11 -2.60 -14.57
C LEU A 246 5.21 -2.34 -15.78
N LEU A 247 4.31 -1.35 -15.71
CA LEU A 247 3.50 -0.91 -16.85
C LEU A 247 4.37 -0.31 -17.96
N ALA A 248 5.37 0.51 -17.64
CA ALA A 248 6.29 1.04 -18.64
C ALA A 248 7.09 -0.08 -19.37
N ASP A 249 7.56 -1.07 -18.62
CA ASP A 249 8.26 -2.24 -19.17
C ASP A 249 7.34 -3.08 -20.06
N LEU A 250 6.12 -3.36 -19.58
CA LEU A 250 5.11 -4.09 -20.35
C LEU A 250 4.72 -3.33 -21.62
N LYS A 251 4.59 -2.00 -21.55
CA LYS A 251 4.26 -1.16 -22.70
C LYS A 251 5.30 -1.25 -23.80
N THR A 252 6.58 -1.24 -23.43
CA THR A 252 7.69 -1.44 -24.36
C THR A 252 7.54 -2.78 -25.11
N LYS A 253 7.16 -3.85 -24.39
CA LYS A 253 6.91 -5.17 -24.99
C LYS A 253 5.68 -5.17 -25.89
N THR A 254 4.59 -4.51 -25.49
CA THR A 254 3.37 -4.42 -26.31
C THR A 254 3.60 -3.59 -27.57
N ASP A 255 4.39 -2.53 -27.50
CA ASP A 255 4.71 -1.69 -28.68
C ASP A 255 5.57 -2.45 -29.69
N ALA A 256 6.56 -3.20 -29.22
CA ALA A 256 7.36 -4.08 -30.07
C ALA A 256 6.53 -5.17 -30.75
N ALA A 257 5.41 -5.57 -30.13
CA ALA A 257 4.46 -6.54 -30.68
C ALA A 257 3.26 -5.89 -31.39
N HIS A 258 3.24 -4.56 -31.56
CA HIS A 258 2.14 -3.79 -32.16
C HIS A 258 0.77 -4.04 -31.51
N VAL A 259 0.76 -4.21 -30.18
CA VAL A 259 -0.45 -4.45 -29.38
C VAL A 259 -0.94 -3.13 -28.79
N ARG A 260 -2.21 -2.77 -29.03
CA ARG A 260 -2.86 -1.63 -28.36
C ARG A 260 -3.09 -1.99 -26.90
N SER A 261 -2.57 -1.19 -25.97
CA SER A 261 -2.68 -1.47 -24.55
C SER A 261 -3.62 -0.48 -23.86
N ALA A 262 -4.55 -0.98 -23.06
CA ALA A 262 -5.46 -0.17 -22.24
C ALA A 262 -5.46 -0.62 -20.78
N LEU A 263 -5.50 0.34 -19.87
CA LEU A 263 -5.67 0.13 -18.44
C LEU A 263 -7.14 0.35 -18.08
N VAL A 264 -7.81 -0.71 -17.64
CA VAL A 264 -9.18 -0.67 -17.14
C VAL A 264 -9.13 -0.50 -15.63
N VAL A 265 -9.73 0.56 -15.11
CA VAL A 265 -9.70 0.87 -13.67
C VAL A 265 -11.04 0.49 -13.06
N SER A 266 -11.05 -0.59 -12.27
CA SER A 266 -12.20 -1.13 -11.56
C SER A 266 -12.20 -0.72 -10.09
N TYR A 267 -13.40 -0.62 -9.50
CA TYR A 267 -13.58 -0.14 -8.13
C TYR A 267 -14.48 -1.09 -7.34
N ALA A 268 -14.10 -1.35 -6.09
CA ALA A 268 -15.00 -1.96 -5.12
C ALA A 268 -16.02 -0.93 -4.61
N PHE A 269 -17.16 -1.40 -4.10
CA PHE A 269 -18.22 -0.51 -3.62
C PHE A 269 -17.77 0.53 -2.56
N PRO A 270 -16.92 0.20 -1.57
CA PRO A 270 -16.44 1.20 -0.61
C PRO A 270 -15.71 2.38 -1.27
N GLU A 271 -15.05 2.15 -2.40
CA GLU A 271 -14.34 3.19 -3.15
C GLU A 271 -15.33 4.09 -3.90
N ILE A 272 -16.39 3.52 -4.50
CA ILE A 272 -17.47 4.29 -5.12
C ILE A 272 -18.20 5.18 -4.10
N LYS A 273 -18.34 4.70 -2.86
CA LYS A 273 -18.94 5.46 -1.75
C LYS A 273 -18.05 6.63 -1.30
N ALA A 274 -16.73 6.50 -1.42
CA ALA A 274 -15.80 7.58 -1.09
C ALA A 274 -16.04 8.80 -2.02
N SER A 275 -15.77 10.02 -1.54
CA SER A 275 -15.99 11.22 -2.37
C SER A 275 -15.00 11.35 -3.52
N GLU A 276 -13.84 10.70 -3.40
CA GLU A 276 -12.70 10.88 -4.29
C GLU A 276 -12.04 9.53 -4.59
N ARG A 277 -11.42 9.46 -5.78
CA ARG A 277 -10.58 8.33 -6.19
C ARG A 277 -9.32 8.31 -5.34
N SER A 278 -8.86 7.12 -4.98
CA SER A 278 -7.60 6.99 -4.24
C SER A 278 -6.41 7.56 -5.02
N ALA A 279 -5.50 8.25 -4.32
CA ALA A 279 -4.31 8.84 -4.90
C ALA A 279 -3.45 7.82 -5.66
N ASN A 280 -3.32 6.58 -5.17
CA ASN A 280 -2.53 5.55 -5.85
C ASN A 280 -3.11 5.19 -7.22
N ILE A 281 -4.44 5.15 -7.40
CA ILE A 281 -5.06 4.94 -8.71
C ILE A 281 -4.74 6.11 -9.63
N GLN A 282 -4.96 7.35 -9.16
CA GLN A 282 -4.71 8.55 -9.97
C GLN A 282 -3.25 8.61 -10.47
N LEU A 283 -2.30 8.18 -9.64
CA LEU A 283 -0.89 8.07 -9.98
C LEU A 283 -0.62 7.01 -11.05
N ILE A 284 -1.26 5.85 -10.94
CA ILE A 284 -1.13 4.76 -11.90
C ILE A 284 -1.74 5.15 -13.25
N GLU A 285 -2.92 5.77 -13.25
CA GLU A 285 -3.54 6.32 -14.46
C GLU A 285 -2.62 7.34 -15.14
N SER A 286 -2.03 8.25 -14.35
CA SER A 286 -1.11 9.26 -14.86
C SER A 286 0.12 8.64 -15.52
N CYS A 287 0.79 7.67 -14.86
CA CYS A 287 1.98 7.04 -15.43
C CYS A 287 1.66 6.09 -16.60
N ALA A 288 0.53 5.39 -16.55
CA ALA A 288 0.06 4.56 -17.66
C ALA A 288 -0.28 5.43 -18.89
N SER A 289 -1.01 6.53 -18.69
CA SER A 289 -1.31 7.49 -19.75
C SER A 289 -0.03 8.07 -20.36
N ALA A 290 0.94 8.45 -19.51
CA ALA A 290 2.24 8.94 -19.95
C ALA A 290 3.07 7.88 -20.71
N ALA A 291 2.89 6.59 -20.42
CA ALA A 291 3.49 5.50 -21.18
C ALA A 291 2.73 5.20 -22.50
N GLY A 292 1.56 5.82 -22.72
CA GLY A 292 0.75 5.65 -23.92
C GLY A 292 -0.31 4.54 -23.80
N TYR A 293 -0.72 4.18 -22.59
CA TYR A 293 -1.94 3.37 -22.39
C TYR A 293 -3.18 4.21 -22.61
N GLN A 294 -4.23 3.59 -23.16
CA GLN A 294 -5.58 4.14 -23.06
C GLN A 294 -6.10 3.90 -21.64
N ILE A 295 -6.59 4.94 -20.96
CA ILE A 295 -7.20 4.81 -19.63
C ILE A 295 -8.71 4.65 -19.79
N ILE A 296 -9.27 3.60 -19.20
CA ILE A 296 -10.70 3.31 -19.18
C ILE A 296 -11.13 3.23 -17.72
N ASP A 297 -11.53 4.37 -17.17
CA ASP A 297 -11.97 4.52 -15.77
C ASP A 297 -13.50 4.42 -15.67
N VAL A 298 -14.01 3.51 -14.83
CA VAL A 298 -15.46 3.32 -14.61
C VAL A 298 -16.02 4.08 -13.40
N PHE A 299 -15.17 4.79 -12.63
CA PHE A 299 -15.53 5.44 -11.36
C PHE A 299 -16.74 6.35 -11.49
N GLU A 300 -16.68 7.32 -12.40
CA GLU A 300 -17.73 8.34 -12.52
C GLU A 300 -19.08 7.72 -12.90
N ARG A 301 -19.09 6.70 -13.75
CA ARG A 301 -20.33 6.00 -14.15
C ARG A 301 -20.94 5.21 -13.02
N PHE A 302 -20.13 4.50 -12.24
CA PHE A 302 -20.60 3.80 -11.06
C PHE A 302 -21.08 4.77 -9.98
N ARG A 303 -20.35 5.87 -9.78
CA ARG A 303 -20.67 6.92 -8.81
C ARG A 303 -21.96 7.64 -9.16
N GLU A 304 -22.13 8.04 -10.41
CA GLU A 304 -23.38 8.64 -10.91
C GLU A 304 -24.57 7.73 -10.60
N ARG A 305 -24.46 6.43 -10.91
CA ARG A 305 -25.54 5.47 -10.64
C ARG A 305 -25.86 5.35 -9.15
N TYR A 306 -24.82 5.29 -8.31
CA TYR A 306 -24.95 5.25 -6.85
C TYR A 306 -25.61 6.53 -6.29
N LEU A 307 -25.24 7.72 -6.78
CA LEU A 307 -25.80 8.99 -6.31
C LEU A 307 -27.27 9.18 -6.70
N HIS A 308 -27.68 8.63 -7.85
CA HIS A 308 -29.05 8.76 -8.35
C HIS A 308 -30.03 7.67 -7.87
N ASP A 309 -29.53 6.49 -7.49
CA ASP A 309 -30.36 5.34 -7.15
C ASP A 309 -29.79 4.61 -5.93
N ARG A 310 -30.51 4.69 -4.80
CA ARG A 310 -30.09 4.09 -3.52
C ARG A 310 -30.04 2.56 -3.55
N ASP A 311 -30.77 1.93 -4.46
CA ASP A 311 -30.79 0.47 -4.63
C ASP A 311 -29.77 0.00 -5.68
N ALA A 312 -29.09 0.93 -6.36
CA ALA A 312 -28.05 0.59 -7.34
C ALA A 312 -26.95 -0.33 -6.80
N PRO A 313 -26.45 -0.18 -5.56
CA PRO A 313 -25.38 -1.03 -5.05
C PRO A 313 -25.70 -2.53 -5.12
N GLY A 314 -26.91 -2.95 -4.73
CA GLY A 314 -27.32 -4.36 -4.75
C GLY A 314 -27.52 -4.95 -6.15
N ARG A 315 -27.57 -4.11 -7.18
CA ARG A 315 -27.61 -4.57 -8.58
C ARG A 315 -26.26 -4.50 -9.27
N LEU A 316 -25.42 -3.53 -8.89
CA LEU A 316 -24.08 -3.34 -9.42
C LEU A 316 -23.06 -4.30 -8.79
N TYR A 317 -23.29 -4.72 -7.54
CA TYR A 317 -22.40 -5.59 -6.78
C TYR A 317 -23.18 -6.78 -6.19
N VAL A 318 -22.50 -7.91 -6.01
CA VAL A 318 -23.06 -9.07 -5.30
C VAL A 318 -23.13 -8.75 -3.80
N GLU A 319 -24.29 -8.95 -3.20
CA GLU A 319 -24.53 -8.64 -1.79
C GLU A 319 -24.19 -9.82 -0.87
N HIS A 320 -23.43 -9.56 0.19
CA HIS A 320 -23.05 -10.52 1.24
C HIS A 320 -23.42 -9.97 2.61
N GLY A 321 -24.73 -9.91 2.88
CA GLY A 321 -25.24 -9.20 4.06
C GLY A 321 -24.94 -7.71 3.94
N ASP A 322 -24.26 -7.12 4.93
CA ASP A 322 -23.96 -5.68 4.95
C ASP A 322 -22.75 -5.27 4.08
N VAL A 323 -22.16 -6.21 3.34
CA VAL A 323 -20.97 -5.98 2.52
C VAL A 323 -21.26 -6.29 1.05
N TYR A 324 -20.79 -5.42 0.16
CA TYR A 324 -20.86 -5.63 -1.28
C TYR A 324 -19.54 -6.24 -1.79
N GLY A 325 -19.65 -7.35 -2.52
CA GLY A 325 -18.55 -8.14 -3.08
C GLY A 325 -18.13 -7.68 -4.47
N HIS A 326 -17.98 -8.63 -5.40
CA HIS A 326 -17.60 -8.34 -6.79
C HIS A 326 -18.76 -7.75 -7.59
N PHE A 327 -18.51 -7.39 -8.84
CA PHE A 327 -19.57 -6.93 -9.74
C PHE A 327 -20.65 -8.01 -9.91
N ALA A 328 -21.91 -7.62 -9.70
CA ALA A 328 -23.06 -8.39 -10.13
C ALA A 328 -23.25 -8.27 -11.66
N PRO A 329 -24.19 -9.01 -12.29
CA PRO A 329 -24.36 -8.96 -13.74
C PRO A 329 -24.59 -7.55 -14.33
N GLU A 330 -25.30 -6.65 -13.64
CA GLU A 330 -25.50 -5.25 -14.10
C GLU A 330 -24.20 -4.44 -14.02
N GLY A 331 -23.40 -4.63 -12.95
CA GLY A 331 -22.09 -3.99 -12.82
C GLY A 331 -21.11 -4.43 -13.90
N ASN A 332 -21.05 -5.75 -14.17
CA ASN A 332 -20.22 -6.28 -15.25
C ASN A 332 -20.66 -5.75 -16.62
N ASP A 333 -21.97 -5.59 -16.85
CA ASP A 333 -22.49 -5.00 -18.09
C ASP A 333 -22.07 -3.54 -18.26
N LEU A 334 -22.11 -2.76 -17.17
CA LEU A 334 -21.69 -1.36 -17.16
C LEU A 334 -20.20 -1.22 -17.53
N VAL A 335 -19.33 -2.03 -16.91
CA VAL A 335 -17.89 -2.06 -17.25
C VAL A 335 -17.67 -2.42 -18.72
N ALA A 336 -18.30 -3.49 -19.20
CA ALA A 336 -18.16 -3.94 -20.58
C ALA A 336 -18.62 -2.88 -21.60
N ARG A 337 -19.70 -2.16 -21.28
CA ARG A 337 -20.18 -1.04 -22.08
C ARG A 337 -19.18 0.11 -22.14
N THR A 338 -18.66 0.53 -20.99
CA THR A 338 -17.66 1.59 -20.92
C THR A 338 -16.41 1.24 -21.74
N ILE A 339 -15.92 0.00 -21.63
CA ILE A 339 -14.79 -0.46 -22.42
C ILE A 339 -15.11 -0.47 -23.92
N ALA A 340 -16.29 -0.98 -24.32
CA ALA A 340 -16.67 -1.03 -25.73
C ALA A 340 -16.76 0.37 -26.35
N GLU A 341 -17.33 1.34 -25.63
CA GLU A 341 -17.39 2.75 -26.03
C GLU A 341 -15.97 3.32 -26.19
N SER A 342 -15.09 3.15 -25.21
CA SER A 342 -13.70 3.62 -25.29
C SER A 342 -12.88 2.96 -26.41
N LEU A 343 -13.09 1.67 -26.68
CA LEU A 343 -12.37 0.97 -27.75
C LEU A 343 -12.81 1.41 -29.15
N SER A 344 -14.03 1.92 -29.29
CA SER A 344 -14.57 2.45 -30.55
C SER A 344 -14.03 3.82 -30.93
N GLU A 345 -13.48 4.57 -29.97
CA GLU A 345 -12.82 5.84 -30.21
C GLU A 345 -11.45 5.64 -30.86
N ASP A 346 -11.11 6.52 -31.80
CA ASP A 346 -9.77 6.60 -32.38
C ASP A 346 -8.77 6.97 -31.28
N PHE A 347 -8.07 5.96 -30.76
CA PHE A 347 -7.06 6.19 -29.74
C PHE A 347 -5.78 6.71 -30.39
N VAL A 348 -5.62 8.03 -30.33
CA VAL A 348 -4.32 8.66 -30.55
C VAL A 348 -3.58 8.60 -29.23
N ALA A 349 -2.60 7.69 -29.14
CA ALA A 349 -1.71 7.65 -27.98
C ALA A 349 -1.18 9.08 -27.73
N PRO A 350 -1.25 9.59 -26.49
CA PRO A 350 -0.65 10.88 -26.18
C PRO A 350 0.77 10.88 -26.73
N VAL A 351 1.14 11.91 -27.49
CA VAL A 351 2.53 12.06 -27.92
C VAL A 351 3.33 12.09 -26.63
N THR A 352 4.08 11.01 -26.39
CA THR A 352 4.88 10.87 -25.20
C THR A 352 5.96 11.93 -25.31
N ASN A 353 5.73 13.10 -24.72
CA ASN A 353 6.82 13.86 -24.15
C ASN A 353 7.37 12.89 -23.12
N SER A 354 8.38 12.12 -23.52
CA SER A 354 9.06 11.20 -22.63
C SER A 354 9.52 12.07 -21.47
N SER A 355 8.71 12.10 -20.42
CA SER A 355 9.19 12.34 -19.09
C SER A 355 10.01 11.09 -18.82
N GLN A 356 11.17 10.99 -19.49
CA GLN A 356 12.31 10.29 -18.96
C GLN A 356 12.30 10.74 -17.51
N THR A 357 12.13 9.77 -16.61
CA THR A 357 12.45 9.95 -15.20
C THR A 357 13.73 10.76 -15.20
N ALA A 358 13.62 12.05 -14.89
CA ALA A 358 14.72 12.96 -15.13
C ALA A 358 15.92 12.33 -14.45
N ALA A 359 17.03 12.18 -15.19
CA ALA A 359 18.23 11.56 -14.65
C ALA A 359 18.50 12.18 -13.28
N PHE A 360 18.76 11.33 -12.28
CA PHE A 360 18.78 11.74 -10.88
C PHE A 360 19.53 13.05 -10.70
N SER A 361 18.83 14.13 -10.39
CA SER A 361 19.46 15.43 -10.23
C SER A 361 19.98 15.52 -8.79
N PRO A 362 21.29 15.73 -8.57
CA PRO A 362 21.79 16.06 -7.26
C PRO A 362 21.05 17.26 -6.67
N GLY A 363 20.99 17.31 -5.34
CA GLY A 363 20.57 18.50 -4.61
C GLY A 363 21.32 19.72 -5.14
N ASP A 364 20.60 20.82 -5.34
CA ASP A 364 21.17 22.06 -5.87
C ASP A 364 22.07 22.79 -4.86
N GLY A 365 22.22 22.26 -3.64
CA GLY A 365 23.03 22.87 -2.57
C GLY A 365 22.38 24.10 -1.94
N ARG A 366 21.21 24.53 -2.44
CA ARG A 366 20.53 25.69 -1.93
C ARG A 366 19.53 25.28 -0.86
N ASN A 367 19.94 25.47 0.38
CA ASN A 367 19.05 25.24 1.51
C ASN A 367 17.88 26.24 1.52
N LEU A 368 16.66 25.71 1.41
CA LEU A 368 15.39 26.43 1.39
C LEU A 368 14.87 26.73 2.80
N ILE A 369 15.47 26.12 3.83
CA ILE A 369 15.14 26.37 5.23
C ILE A 369 15.86 27.65 5.67
N ALA A 370 15.12 28.75 5.77
CA ALA A 370 15.67 30.02 6.24
C ALA A 370 16.26 29.89 7.65
N ALA A 371 17.46 30.43 7.85
CA ALA A 371 18.21 30.35 9.10
C ALA A 371 18.37 28.91 9.62
N SER A 372 18.72 27.97 8.74
CA SER A 372 18.92 26.54 9.04
C SER A 372 19.85 26.23 10.24
N GLU A 373 20.70 27.18 10.61
CA GLU A 373 21.61 27.13 11.75
C GLU A 373 20.95 27.47 13.10
N ALA A 374 19.76 28.07 13.06
CA ALA A 374 18.91 28.45 14.19
C ALA A 374 17.65 27.56 14.21
N ILE A 375 17.86 26.24 14.26
CA ILE A 375 16.79 25.22 14.19
C ILE A 375 15.75 25.44 15.31
N ASP A 376 16.15 25.97 16.46
CA ASP A 376 15.26 26.35 17.56
C ASP A 376 14.26 27.44 17.22
N THR A 377 14.45 28.18 16.15
CA THR A 377 13.49 29.18 15.66
C THR A 377 12.63 28.67 14.50
N LEU A 378 12.98 27.53 13.91
CA LEU A 378 12.32 26.97 12.75
C LEU A 378 10.94 26.39 13.08
N PHE A 379 10.81 25.76 14.25
CA PHE A 379 9.59 25.08 14.69
C PHE A 379 8.63 26.05 15.38
N THR A 380 7.48 26.30 14.75
CA THR A 380 6.44 27.23 15.22
C THR A 380 5.42 26.57 16.15
N SER A 381 5.30 25.24 16.10
CA SER A 381 4.43 24.45 16.97
C SER A 381 5.20 23.27 17.55
N ARG A 382 5.03 23.00 18.84
CA ARG A 382 5.72 21.91 19.58
C ARG A 382 4.80 21.22 20.59
N PRO A 383 3.73 20.54 20.15
CA PRO A 383 2.85 19.86 21.09
C PRO A 383 3.62 18.77 21.85
N ASN A 384 3.64 18.88 23.18
CA ASN A 384 4.22 17.88 24.09
C ASN A 384 5.73 17.61 23.85
N VAL A 385 6.46 18.61 23.37
CA VAL A 385 7.89 18.51 23.10
C VAL A 385 8.62 19.73 23.65
N GLU A 386 9.71 19.48 24.36
CA GLU A 386 10.70 20.50 24.70
C GLU A 386 11.86 20.44 23.71
N PHE A 387 12.27 21.62 23.23
CA PHE A 387 13.33 21.75 22.25
C PHE A 387 14.32 22.82 22.70
N ALA A 388 15.54 22.40 22.98
CA ALA A 388 16.56 23.25 23.58
C ALA A 388 17.93 23.05 22.94
N ARG A 389 18.72 24.13 22.87
CA ARG A 389 20.11 24.05 22.42
C ARG A 389 20.97 23.34 23.46
N ILE A 390 21.79 22.39 23.02
CA ILE A 390 22.80 21.71 23.83
C ILE A 390 24.07 22.55 23.80
N GLU A 391 24.66 22.83 24.97
CA GLU A 391 25.99 23.43 25.06
C GLU A 391 27.05 22.44 24.54
N SER A 392 27.39 22.56 23.27
CA SER A 392 28.49 21.80 22.69
C SER A 392 29.83 22.47 23.02
N LYS A 393 30.75 21.68 23.61
CA LYS A 393 32.14 22.11 23.86
C LYS A 393 32.95 22.31 22.57
N SER A 394 32.49 21.83 21.41
CA SER A 394 33.29 21.76 20.18
C SER A 394 33.15 22.98 19.26
N GLY A 395 32.24 23.92 19.54
CA GLY A 395 31.99 25.07 18.66
C GLY A 395 31.44 24.70 17.27
N ALA A 396 31.05 23.44 17.05
CA ALA A 396 30.37 22.97 15.85
C ALA A 396 28.94 23.55 15.74
N ALA A 397 28.28 23.33 14.59
CA ALA A 397 26.89 23.72 14.36
C ALA A 397 26.02 23.39 15.59
N GLY A 398 25.10 24.29 15.95
CA GLY A 398 24.27 24.16 17.16
C GLY A 398 23.61 22.78 17.22
N GLU A 399 23.91 22.02 18.27
CA GLU A 399 23.22 20.77 18.58
C GLU A 399 21.96 21.12 19.37
N PHE A 400 20.84 20.49 19.05
CA PHE A 400 19.57 20.72 19.72
C PHE A 400 19.00 19.39 20.22
N LEU A 401 18.50 19.38 21.45
CA LEU A 401 17.80 18.25 22.06
C LEU A 401 16.31 18.44 21.86
N GLU A 402 15.66 17.42 21.31
CA GLU A 402 14.22 17.24 21.30
C GLU A 402 13.87 16.18 22.34
N ALA A 403 12.99 16.51 23.29
CA ALA A 403 12.56 15.59 24.34
C ALA A 403 11.03 15.61 24.50
N ALA A 404 10.43 14.43 24.63
CA ALA A 404 9.01 14.29 24.92
C ALA A 404 8.69 14.84 26.32
N THR A 405 7.59 15.58 26.44
CA THR A 405 7.04 16.05 27.73
C THR A 405 5.56 15.75 27.84
N ASP A 406 5.04 15.58 29.05
CA ASP A 406 3.61 15.27 29.27
C ASP A 406 2.66 16.48 29.05
N GLY A 407 3.16 17.56 28.44
CA GLY A 407 2.49 18.87 28.42
C GLY A 407 2.41 19.47 29.84
N ALA A 408 1.94 20.71 29.97
CA ALA A 408 1.66 21.25 31.30
C ALA A 408 0.45 20.51 31.88
N PRO A 409 0.59 19.71 32.95
CA PRO A 409 -0.53 18.98 33.50
C PRO A 409 -1.59 19.97 33.99
N GLU A 410 -2.85 19.79 33.60
CA GLU A 410 -3.94 20.38 34.37
C GLU A 410 -3.81 19.86 35.81
N PRO A 411 -3.81 20.74 36.83
CA PRO A 411 -3.64 20.30 38.21
C PRO A 411 -4.79 19.34 38.56
N ALA A 412 -4.45 18.06 38.71
CA ALA A 412 -5.28 16.89 39.05
C ALA A 412 -5.75 15.94 37.92
N ALA A 413 -5.41 16.15 36.64
CA ALA A 413 -5.69 15.15 35.61
C ALA A 413 -4.51 14.16 35.46
N PRO A 414 -4.74 12.83 35.38
CA PRO A 414 -3.69 11.89 35.03
C PRO A 414 -3.20 12.17 33.60
N ALA A 415 -1.88 12.07 33.39
CA ALA A 415 -1.28 12.18 32.06
C ALA A 415 -1.94 11.18 31.10
N LYS A 416 -2.22 11.62 29.88
CA LYS A 416 -2.82 10.79 28.83
C LYS A 416 -1.81 10.61 27.70
N PRO A 417 -1.76 9.42 27.08
CA PRO A 417 -0.95 9.24 25.89
C PRO A 417 -1.25 10.30 24.83
N ALA A 418 -0.22 10.92 24.28
CA ALA A 418 -0.34 11.98 23.29
C ALA A 418 0.72 11.81 22.19
N GLU A 419 0.58 12.58 21.12
CA GLU A 419 1.64 12.71 20.12
C GLU A 419 2.66 13.75 20.60
N HIS A 420 3.93 13.49 20.31
CA HIS A 420 5.07 14.34 20.66
C HIS A 420 5.76 14.73 19.36
N TYR A 421 5.50 15.95 18.87
CA TYR A 421 6.03 16.39 17.58
C TYR A 421 6.33 17.89 17.53
N MET A 422 7.09 18.28 16.52
CA MET A 422 7.36 19.67 16.17
C MET A 422 7.03 19.92 14.71
N VAL A 423 6.50 21.11 14.41
CA VAL A 423 6.09 21.51 13.06
C VAL A 423 6.74 22.83 12.68
N THR A 424 7.27 22.91 11.46
CA THR A 424 7.83 24.16 10.93
C THR A 424 6.74 25.12 10.47
N ALA A 425 7.10 26.41 10.32
CA ALA A 425 6.30 27.30 9.50
C ALA A 425 6.10 26.71 8.08
N PRO A 426 4.95 26.95 7.43
CA PRO A 426 4.76 26.60 6.03
C PRO A 426 5.80 27.28 5.13
N MET A 427 6.29 26.55 4.13
CA MET A 427 7.18 27.03 3.09
C MET A 427 6.63 26.66 1.72
N THR A 428 6.42 27.64 0.85
CA THR A 428 5.86 27.39 -0.48
C THR A 428 6.90 26.71 -1.37
N LEU A 429 6.58 25.51 -1.84
CA LEU A 429 7.37 24.74 -2.79
C LEU A 429 6.68 24.77 -4.16
N GLU A 430 7.48 24.85 -5.23
CA GLU A 430 6.95 24.57 -6.57
C GLU A 430 6.84 23.06 -6.78
N ALA A 431 6.21 22.63 -7.87
CA ALA A 431 6.26 21.23 -8.26
C ALA A 431 7.69 20.82 -8.62
N GLY A 432 8.15 19.68 -8.14
CA GLY A 432 9.49 19.19 -8.46
C GLY A 432 10.09 18.23 -7.43
N PRO A 433 11.34 17.79 -7.67
CA PRO A 433 12.07 16.96 -6.73
C PRO A 433 12.59 17.78 -5.55
N TYR A 434 12.39 17.27 -4.34
CA TYR A 434 12.92 17.82 -3.11
C TYR A 434 13.59 16.75 -2.27
N THR A 435 14.66 17.13 -1.61
CA THR A 435 15.33 16.31 -0.60
C THR A 435 15.45 17.09 0.69
N LEU A 436 14.90 16.53 1.77
CA LEU A 436 15.16 16.95 3.14
C LEU A 436 16.28 16.08 3.71
N SER A 437 17.34 16.70 4.21
CA SER A 437 18.42 16.02 4.92
C SER A 437 18.73 16.69 6.24
N PHE A 438 19.17 15.92 7.22
CA PHE A 438 19.58 16.42 8.52
C PHE A 438 20.45 15.40 9.24
N GLU A 439 21.17 15.86 10.25
CA GLU A 439 21.97 15.00 11.12
C GLU A 439 21.21 14.79 12.42
N VAL A 440 21.09 13.52 12.81
CA VAL A 440 20.35 13.11 13.99
C VAL A 440 21.13 12.08 14.79
N LYS A 441 21.05 12.16 16.10
CA LYS A 441 21.64 11.20 17.04
C LYS A 441 20.56 10.70 18.00
N PRO A 442 20.33 9.38 18.12
CA PRO A 442 19.40 8.86 19.10
C PRO A 442 19.98 9.05 20.50
N ILE A 443 19.18 9.60 21.41
CA ILE A 443 19.53 9.71 22.83
C ILE A 443 18.76 8.64 23.61
N ALA A 444 17.45 8.65 23.51
CA ALA A 444 16.57 7.67 24.16
C ALA A 444 15.32 7.33 23.33
N ALA A 445 15.34 7.60 22.02
CA ALA A 445 14.30 7.17 21.08
C ALA A 445 14.90 6.20 20.05
N PRO A 446 14.46 4.92 19.99
CA PRO A 446 14.94 3.93 19.02
C PRO A 446 14.36 4.15 17.61
N LEU A 447 13.27 4.90 17.53
CA LEU A 447 12.54 5.24 16.32
C LEU A 447 12.13 6.72 16.40
N PHE A 448 12.16 7.43 15.28
CA PHE A 448 11.47 8.71 15.12
C PHE A 448 10.93 8.85 13.70
N ARG A 449 9.92 9.69 13.53
CA ARG A 449 9.26 9.95 12.25
C ARG A 449 9.59 11.33 11.74
N VAL A 450 9.84 11.42 10.45
CA VAL A 450 9.93 12.69 9.72
C VAL A 450 8.88 12.72 8.64
N GLN A 451 8.23 13.86 8.49
CA GLN A 451 7.23 14.09 7.44
C GLN A 451 7.59 15.35 6.69
N LEU A 452 7.59 15.29 5.37
CA LEU A 452 7.60 16.45 4.49
C LEU A 452 6.26 16.46 3.76
N LEU A 453 5.33 17.28 4.25
CA LEU A 453 3.96 17.33 3.76
C LEU A 453 3.68 18.67 3.11
N SER A 454 2.99 18.71 1.97
CA SER A 454 2.49 19.94 1.35
C SER A 454 0.97 19.92 1.20
N LYS A 455 0.36 21.09 1.42
CA LYS A 455 -1.04 21.34 1.10
C LYS A 455 -1.11 21.77 -0.36
N GLY A 456 -1.64 20.90 -1.21
CA GLY A 456 -1.81 21.12 -2.65
C GLY A 456 -3.11 21.86 -2.99
N GLN A 457 -3.44 21.88 -4.28
CA GLN A 457 -4.71 22.41 -4.76
C GLN A 457 -5.88 21.62 -4.17
N GLY A 458 -6.94 22.33 -3.73
CA GLY A 458 -8.11 21.69 -3.15
C GLY A 458 -7.89 21.10 -1.75
N ASP A 459 -6.89 21.60 -1.01
CA ASP A 459 -6.54 21.17 0.35
C ASP A 459 -6.02 19.71 0.46
N ALA A 460 -5.77 19.05 -0.66
CA ALA A 460 -5.19 17.72 -0.69
C ALA A 460 -3.80 17.72 -0.06
N ILE A 461 -3.59 16.84 0.93
CA ILE A 461 -2.28 16.65 1.55
C ILE A 461 -1.44 15.70 0.69
N ASN A 462 -0.26 16.16 0.33
CA ASN A 462 0.74 15.40 -0.39
C ASN A 462 2.00 15.33 0.48
N GLY A 463 2.81 14.30 0.33
CA GLY A 463 4.14 14.29 0.91
C GLY A 463 4.77 12.93 1.03
N VAL A 464 5.80 12.90 1.87
CA VAL A 464 6.52 11.69 2.25
C VAL A 464 6.64 11.64 3.76
N ILE A 465 6.38 10.46 4.32
CA ILE A 465 6.64 10.13 5.71
C ILE A 465 7.81 9.14 5.72
N ALA A 466 8.77 9.30 6.61
CA ALA A 466 9.83 8.32 6.86
C ALA A 466 9.89 7.96 8.34
N ASP A 467 9.85 6.67 8.63
CA ASP A 467 10.05 6.13 9.98
C ASP A 467 11.50 5.68 10.11
N VAL A 468 12.32 6.48 10.80
CA VAL A 468 13.75 6.21 10.94
C VAL A 468 13.99 5.26 12.10
N ASP A 469 14.53 4.08 11.80
CA ASP A 469 14.83 3.02 12.75
C ASP A 469 16.35 2.94 12.96
N PHE A 470 16.81 3.45 14.11
CA PHE A 470 18.23 3.49 14.45
C PHE A 470 18.83 2.10 14.67
N ALA A 471 18.03 1.14 15.15
CA ALA A 471 18.49 -0.21 15.41
C ALA A 471 18.75 -0.97 14.10
N ARG A 472 17.92 -0.73 13.09
CA ARG A 472 18.04 -1.34 11.77
C ARG A 472 18.88 -0.53 10.78
N GLY A 473 19.13 0.75 11.06
CA GLY A 473 19.89 1.65 10.20
C GLY A 473 19.17 1.98 8.89
N ILE A 474 17.84 2.07 8.93
CA ILE A 474 16.98 2.30 7.76
C ILE A 474 16.02 3.46 7.99
N ALA A 475 15.50 4.02 6.90
CA ALA A 475 14.47 5.06 6.92
C ALA A 475 13.37 4.73 5.89
N PRO A 476 12.55 3.68 6.11
CA PRO A 476 11.44 3.33 5.22
C PRO A 476 10.49 4.51 5.00
N THR A 477 10.10 4.73 3.74
CA THR A 477 9.21 5.82 3.35
C THR A 477 7.80 5.36 3.01
N THR A 478 6.82 6.20 3.34
CA THR A 478 5.40 6.04 2.99
C THR A 478 4.91 7.25 2.19
N ARG A 479 4.16 6.98 1.11
CA ARG A 479 3.55 8.00 0.26
C ARG A 479 2.39 8.69 0.94
N VAL A 480 2.28 9.99 0.75
CA VAL A 480 1.06 10.77 1.03
C VAL A 480 0.62 11.49 -0.26
N GLY A 481 -0.65 11.33 -0.62
CA GLY A 481 -1.24 11.95 -1.81
C GLY A 481 -0.54 11.56 -3.13
N LEU A 482 -0.36 12.56 -4.00
CA LEU A 482 0.18 12.43 -5.36
C LEU A 482 1.72 12.51 -5.43
N THR A 483 2.40 12.38 -4.30
CA THR A 483 3.86 12.43 -4.24
C THR A 483 4.47 11.21 -4.92
N ARG A 484 5.60 11.37 -5.62
CA ARG A 484 6.25 10.29 -6.40
C ARG A 484 7.72 10.10 -6.01
N GLU A 485 8.31 9.00 -6.47
CA GLU A 485 9.75 8.71 -6.33
C GLU A 485 10.29 8.89 -4.91
N LEU A 486 9.65 8.24 -3.95
CA LEU A 486 10.03 8.33 -2.55
C LEU A 486 11.40 7.71 -2.30
N ARG A 487 12.15 8.33 -1.41
CA ARG A 487 13.46 7.87 -0.97
C ARG A 487 13.63 8.14 0.50
N GLY A 488 14.17 7.16 1.20
CA GLY A 488 14.68 7.32 2.55
C GLY A 488 16.04 6.67 2.63
N SER A 489 16.99 7.35 3.25
CA SER A 489 18.29 6.77 3.53
C SER A 489 18.81 7.26 4.87
N MET A 490 19.65 6.44 5.48
CA MET A 490 20.28 6.70 6.75
C MET A 490 21.72 6.22 6.66
N LYS A 491 22.67 7.10 6.98
CA LYS A 491 24.10 6.79 6.91
C LYS A 491 24.79 7.23 8.21
N PRO A 492 25.54 6.35 8.89
CA PRO A 492 26.33 6.77 10.05
C PRO A 492 27.43 7.75 9.62
N ILE A 493 27.64 8.81 10.42
CA ILE A 493 28.66 9.84 10.15
C ILE A 493 29.65 10.03 11.32
N GLY A 494 29.61 9.15 12.33
CA GLY A 494 30.52 9.14 13.48
C GLY A 494 29.87 9.62 14.78
N ASP A 495 30.45 9.27 15.93
CA ASP A 495 30.02 9.71 17.26
C ASP A 495 28.53 9.48 17.60
N GLY A 496 27.94 8.44 17.01
CA GLY A 496 26.53 8.10 17.15
C GLY A 496 25.58 8.96 16.31
N TRP A 497 26.10 9.88 15.49
CA TRP A 497 25.33 10.66 14.54
C TRP A 497 25.07 9.89 13.25
N TYR A 498 23.90 10.15 12.70
CA TYR A 498 23.44 9.64 11.42
C TYR A 498 23.01 10.81 10.55
N ARG A 499 23.36 10.76 9.27
CA ARG A 499 22.75 11.58 8.25
C ARG A 499 21.53 10.88 7.72
N VAL A 500 20.37 11.48 7.94
CA VAL A 500 19.09 11.01 7.41
C VAL A 500 18.72 11.86 6.20
N THR A 501 18.22 11.23 5.15
CA THR A 501 17.72 11.90 3.95
C THR A 501 16.37 11.34 3.59
N ILE A 502 15.39 12.21 3.34
CA ILE A 502 14.11 11.84 2.74
C ILE A 502 13.91 12.66 1.46
N GLY A 503 13.57 11.99 0.38
CA GLY A 503 13.44 12.60 -0.95
C GLY A 503 12.12 12.20 -1.60
N ALA A 504 11.57 13.11 -2.39
CA ALA A 504 10.33 12.90 -3.12
C ALA A 504 10.15 13.90 -4.26
N ILE A 505 9.37 13.53 -5.28
CA ILE A 505 8.81 14.47 -6.26
C ILE A 505 7.45 14.95 -5.76
N MET A 506 7.40 16.21 -5.35
CA MET A 506 6.23 16.87 -4.78
C MET A 506 5.42 17.58 -5.88
N PRO A 507 4.08 17.62 -5.78
CA PRO A 507 3.24 18.42 -6.68
C PRO A 507 3.33 19.94 -6.41
N GLY A 508 4.09 20.37 -5.40
CA GLY A 508 4.18 21.75 -4.92
C GLY A 508 3.18 22.05 -3.81
N GLY A 509 3.04 23.34 -3.48
CA GLY A 509 2.14 23.85 -2.44
C GLY A 509 2.87 24.26 -1.16
N ASP A 510 2.10 24.57 -0.12
CA ASP A 510 2.65 25.01 1.16
C ASP A 510 3.11 23.80 1.97
N ALA A 511 4.43 23.60 2.04
CA ALA A 511 5.05 22.47 2.69
C ALA A 511 5.40 22.75 4.15
N GLN A 512 5.35 21.71 4.98
CA GLN A 512 5.79 21.71 6.37
C GLN A 512 6.64 20.48 6.63
N ILE A 513 7.61 20.65 7.52
CA ILE A 513 8.38 19.55 8.06
C ILE A 513 7.83 19.23 9.45
N ILE A 514 7.56 17.96 9.70
CA ILE A 514 7.10 17.45 10.99
C ILE A 514 8.13 16.44 11.49
N LEU A 515 8.63 16.65 12.70
CA LEU A 515 9.44 15.66 13.43
C LEU A 515 8.59 15.11 14.57
N GLN A 516 8.51 13.80 14.70
CA GLN A 516 7.66 13.14 15.68
C GLN A 516 8.43 12.01 16.38
N LEU A 517 8.45 12.04 17.70
CA LEU A 517 9.08 11.00 18.52
C LEU A 517 8.19 9.75 18.58
N ALA A 518 8.81 8.59 18.77
CA ALA A 518 8.12 7.34 19.07
C ALA A 518 8.57 6.80 20.42
N SER A 519 7.67 6.08 21.10
CA SER A 519 7.97 5.49 22.41
C SER A 519 9.15 4.54 22.33
N ALA A 520 10.03 4.62 23.32
CA ALA A 520 11.13 3.70 23.47
C ALA A 520 10.68 2.26 23.74
N SER A 521 9.48 2.10 24.34
CA SER A 521 9.00 0.80 24.82
C SER A 521 8.31 -0.05 23.75
N ASP A 522 7.52 0.59 22.89
CA ASP A 522 6.67 -0.12 21.92
C ASP A 522 6.64 0.51 20.52
N SER A 523 7.49 1.52 20.28
CA SER A 523 7.61 2.21 18.99
C SER A 523 6.32 2.85 18.50
N LYS A 524 5.36 3.15 19.38
CA LYS A 524 4.15 3.91 19.02
C LYS A 524 4.40 5.41 19.04
N PHE A 525 3.67 6.14 18.20
CA PHE A 525 3.73 7.60 18.10
C PHE A 525 2.75 8.33 19.03
N VAL A 526 1.92 7.58 19.77
CA VAL A 526 1.03 8.07 20.82
C VAL A 526 1.39 7.36 22.11
N PHE A 527 2.02 8.07 23.04
CA PHE A 527 2.58 7.49 24.27
C PHE A 527 2.61 8.49 25.43
N LEU A 528 2.92 8.02 26.64
CA LEU A 528 3.20 8.87 27.79
C LEU A 528 4.69 9.18 27.78
N ALA A 529 5.09 10.45 27.97
CA ALA A 529 6.50 10.81 27.94
C ALA A 529 7.25 10.10 29.07
N ALA A 530 8.39 9.49 28.76
CA ALA A 530 9.28 8.91 29.77
C ALA A 530 10.64 9.59 29.73
N ASN A 531 11.30 9.52 28.58
CA ASN A 531 12.61 10.14 28.32
C ASN A 531 12.98 10.15 26.83
N GLU A 532 12.03 9.81 25.95
CA GLU A 532 12.24 9.74 24.51
C GLU A 532 12.83 11.05 23.99
N SER A 533 14.01 10.94 23.38
CA SER A 533 14.74 12.11 22.93
C SER A 533 15.71 11.79 21.80
N ILE A 534 15.93 12.80 20.96
CA ILE A 534 16.92 12.81 19.87
C ILE A 534 17.69 14.13 19.89
N ALA A 535 18.92 14.11 19.41
CA ALA A 535 19.68 15.31 19.12
C ALA A 535 19.68 15.58 17.61
N LEU A 536 19.51 16.84 17.20
CA LEU A 536 19.39 17.27 15.81
C LEU A 536 20.39 18.38 15.49
N ARG A 537 20.90 18.38 14.25
CA ARG A 537 21.66 19.50 13.66
C ARG A 537 21.62 19.46 12.13
N ALA A 538 22.16 20.50 11.49
CA ALA A 538 22.44 20.54 10.05
C ALA A 538 21.23 20.21 9.15
N MET A 539 20.06 20.82 9.43
CA MET A 539 18.83 20.57 8.64
C MET A 539 18.83 21.35 7.33
N GLN A 540 18.55 20.67 6.22
CA GLN A 540 18.54 21.22 4.87
C GLN A 540 17.40 20.65 4.03
N LEU A 541 16.58 21.53 3.47
CA LEU A 541 15.65 21.19 2.39
C LEU A 541 16.20 21.81 1.10
N GLU A 542 16.34 21.04 0.04
CA GLU A 542 16.86 21.52 -1.23
C GLU A 542 16.10 20.91 -2.41
N ARG A 543 16.23 21.50 -3.60
CA ARG A 543 15.70 20.89 -4.82
C ARG A 543 16.66 19.84 -5.33
N GLY A 544 16.12 18.67 -5.69
CA GLY A 544 16.89 17.53 -6.18
C GLY A 544 16.46 16.23 -5.51
N GLN A 545 16.94 15.10 -6.04
CA GLN A 545 16.56 13.75 -5.61
C GLN A 545 17.60 13.08 -4.69
N THR A 546 18.74 13.73 -4.46
CA THR A 546 19.75 13.29 -3.50
C THR A 546 20.26 14.48 -2.71
N ALA A 547 20.60 14.28 -1.44
CA ALA A 547 21.15 15.35 -0.62
C ALA A 547 22.55 15.76 -1.11
N SER A 548 22.80 17.07 -1.21
CA SER A 548 24.16 17.63 -1.33
C SER A 548 24.83 17.66 0.05
N ASP A 549 26.01 18.27 0.22
CA ASP A 549 26.52 18.51 1.58
C ASP A 549 25.69 19.58 2.30
N TYR A 550 25.77 19.62 3.64
CA TYR A 550 25.03 20.64 4.39
C TYR A 550 25.61 22.03 4.10
N HIS A 551 24.76 22.92 3.60
CA HIS A 551 25.05 24.33 3.33
C HIS A 551 24.17 25.22 4.23
N PRO A 552 24.76 25.94 5.21
CA PRO A 552 24.00 26.86 6.06
C PRO A 552 23.48 28.05 5.25
N THR A 553 22.26 28.50 5.54
CA THR A 553 21.63 29.60 4.77
C THR A 553 22.22 30.98 5.00
N LYS A 554 22.80 31.25 6.17
CA LYS A 554 23.64 32.43 6.38
C LYS A 554 25.09 31.99 6.30
N GLY A 555 25.87 32.66 5.44
CA GLY A 555 27.33 32.47 5.39
C GLY A 555 27.88 32.50 6.81
N ALA A 556 28.69 31.50 7.14
CA ALA A 556 29.12 31.22 8.51
C ALA A 556 29.44 32.50 9.31
N ARG A 557 28.78 32.64 10.48
CA ARG A 557 28.84 33.74 11.47
C ARG A 557 28.07 35.02 11.13
N ALA A 558 26.78 34.99 11.41
CA ALA A 558 26.22 36.07 12.24
C ALA A 558 26.23 35.56 13.69
N GLU A 559 26.86 36.27 14.62
CA GLU A 559 26.78 35.97 16.05
C GLU A 559 25.30 35.99 16.46
N LEU A 560 24.73 34.81 16.69
CA LEU A 560 23.36 34.68 17.20
C LEU A 560 23.35 35.18 18.65
N PRO A 561 22.33 35.96 19.06
CA PRO A 561 22.20 36.43 20.44
C PRO A 561 22.17 35.25 21.41
N SER A 562 22.88 35.34 22.53
CA SER A 562 22.96 34.26 23.52
C SER A 562 21.58 34.03 24.14
N THR A 563 20.91 32.96 23.76
CA THR A 563 19.75 32.44 24.50
C THR A 563 20.26 31.70 25.75
N ALA A 564 19.53 31.80 26.85
CA ALA A 564 19.90 31.19 28.12
C ALA A 564 19.97 29.66 27.99
N ALA A 565 21.13 29.08 28.30
CA ALA A 565 21.33 27.64 28.27
C ALA A 565 20.51 26.95 29.37
N VAL A 566 19.76 25.90 29.00
CA VAL A 566 19.09 25.01 29.94
C VAL A 566 20.06 23.89 30.30
N LYS A 567 20.43 23.77 31.57
CA LYS A 567 21.24 22.64 32.06
C LYS A 567 20.33 21.44 32.31
N TRP A 568 20.48 20.41 31.48
CA TRP A 568 19.83 19.11 31.65
C TRP A 568 20.70 18.22 32.55
N GLN A 569 20.10 17.61 33.57
CA GLN A 569 20.75 16.65 34.50
C GLN A 569 20.42 15.21 34.12
#